data_AF-A0A1T4VY64-F1
#
_entry.id   AF-A0A1T4VY64-F1
#
_cell.length_a   1.000
_cell.length_b   1.000
_cell.length_c   1.000
_cell.angle_alpha   90.00
_cell.angle_beta   90.00
_cell.angle_gamma   90.00
#
_symmetry.space_group_name_H-M   'P 1'
#
loop_
_entity.id
_entity.type
_entity.pdbx_description
1 polymer ?
#
loop_
_entity_poly.entity_id
_entity_poly.type
_entity_poly.pdbx_seq_one_letter_code
_entity_poly.pdbx_strand_id
1 'polypeptide(L)'
;MKYKGKILRMSHISDILEEIPIDYYLYVNDDEDIDNKCIKWGQSIVRPVKAYEIEWMYEIKHFLIFQGKKYNGYWVFPDEGIVELSIYEKDRNSYDSKYDVIMVARGEWILKVPIDEVTLYETKTYLDKDKYMNEGIEEVLSEETYLIDEPNWAEE
;
A
#
# COMPACT_ATOMS: atom_id res chain seq x y z
N MET A 1 -2.91 22.21 -14.07
CA MET A 1 -2.34 20.85 -13.96
C MET A 1 -3.48 19.86 -14.22
N LYS A 2 -3.31 18.89 -15.12
CA LYS A 2 -4.40 18.02 -15.63
C LYS A 2 -5.09 17.22 -14.51
N TYR A 3 -4.31 16.76 -13.52
CA TYR A 3 -4.77 15.84 -12.47
C TYR A 3 -4.96 16.49 -11.11
N LYS A 4 -5.21 17.81 -11.09
CA LYS A 4 -5.39 18.54 -9.84
C LYS A 4 -6.59 17.98 -9.05
N GLY A 5 -6.37 17.59 -7.80
CA GLY A 5 -7.42 17.05 -6.92
C GLY A 5 -7.94 15.64 -7.27
N LYS A 6 -7.27 14.89 -8.16
CA LYS A 6 -7.61 13.48 -8.46
C LYS A 6 -6.68 12.52 -7.71
N ILE A 7 -7.24 11.47 -7.10
CA ILE A 7 -6.47 10.32 -6.59
C ILE A 7 -6.25 9.37 -7.77
N LEU A 8 -5.00 9.06 -8.05
CA LEU A 8 -4.62 8.25 -9.21
C LEU A 8 -3.74 7.09 -8.76
N ARG A 9 -3.97 5.91 -9.34
CA ARG A 9 -3.09 4.76 -9.15
C ARG A 9 -1.94 4.84 -10.14
N MET A 10 -0.73 5.01 -9.63
CA MET A 10 0.50 4.99 -10.40
C MET A 10 1.16 3.61 -10.29
N SER A 11 1.89 3.20 -11.32
CA SER A 11 2.71 1.99 -11.25
C SER A 11 3.98 2.15 -12.08
N HIS A 12 4.99 1.36 -11.71
CA HIS A 12 6.27 1.27 -12.39
C HIS A 12 6.32 -0.03 -13.20
N ILE A 13 6.47 0.03 -14.53
CA ILE A 13 6.73 -1.15 -15.36
C ILE A 13 8.16 -1.01 -15.84
N SER A 14 9.09 -1.68 -15.16
CA SER A 14 10.48 -1.65 -15.61
C SER A 14 10.75 -2.55 -16.83
N ASP A 15 9.89 -3.51 -17.22
CA ASP A 15 10.39 -4.61 -18.09
C ASP A 15 9.42 -5.22 -19.15
N ILE A 16 8.32 -4.59 -19.58
CA ILE A 16 7.31 -5.31 -20.43
C ILE A 16 6.96 -4.63 -21.77
N LEU A 17 7.53 -3.48 -22.12
CA LEU A 17 7.32 -2.87 -23.45
C LEU A 17 8.66 -2.74 -24.17
N GLU A 18 9.00 -3.73 -24.98
CA GLU A 18 10.25 -3.81 -25.77
C GLU A 18 10.47 -2.66 -26.78
N GLU A 19 9.59 -1.66 -26.85
CA GLU A 19 9.73 -0.54 -27.82
C GLU A 19 9.57 0.87 -27.24
N ILE A 20 9.14 1.06 -25.98
CA ILE A 20 9.09 2.39 -25.33
C ILE A 20 9.34 2.25 -23.82
N PRO A 21 10.46 2.76 -23.28
CA PRO A 21 10.66 2.79 -21.83
C PRO A 21 9.68 3.80 -21.22
N ILE A 22 8.67 3.29 -20.53
CA ILE A 22 7.72 4.09 -19.75
C ILE A 22 7.95 3.71 -18.29
N ASP A 23 8.80 4.48 -17.60
CA ASP A 23 9.09 4.22 -16.19
C ASP A 23 7.83 4.31 -15.33
N TYR A 24 6.98 5.33 -15.57
CA TYR A 24 5.76 5.57 -14.78
C TYR A 24 4.53 5.83 -15.64
N TYR A 25 3.40 5.22 -15.23
CA TYR A 25 2.11 5.39 -15.85
C TYR A 25 0.98 5.44 -14.81
N LEU A 26 -0.13 6.04 -15.22
CA LEU A 26 -1.39 6.08 -14.49
C LEU A 26 -2.34 5.03 -15.07
N TYR A 27 -3.08 4.33 -14.22
CA TYR A 27 -4.27 3.60 -14.66
C TYR A 27 -5.39 4.61 -14.97
N VAL A 28 -6.02 4.45 -16.12
CA VAL A 28 -7.14 5.29 -16.56
C VAL A 28 -8.39 4.42 -16.57
N ASN A 29 -9.31 4.73 -15.65
CA ASN A 29 -10.59 4.04 -15.53
C ASN A 29 -11.77 4.88 -16.04
N ASP A 30 -11.61 6.21 -16.06
CA ASP A 30 -12.65 7.14 -16.50
C ASP A 30 -12.44 7.52 -17.97
N ASP A 31 -13.50 7.41 -18.77
CA ASP A 31 -13.48 7.73 -20.20
C ASP A 31 -13.06 9.19 -20.47
N GLU A 32 -13.36 10.11 -19.54
CA GLU A 32 -12.99 11.54 -19.66
C GLU A 32 -11.48 11.79 -19.57
N ASP A 33 -10.73 10.88 -18.97
CA ASP A 33 -9.27 11.00 -18.81
C ASP A 33 -8.48 10.36 -19.96
N ILE A 34 -9.17 9.63 -20.86
CA ILE A 34 -8.59 9.02 -22.05
C ILE A 34 -8.17 10.11 -23.04
N ASP A 35 -6.88 10.16 -23.36
CA ASP A 35 -6.32 11.03 -24.39
C ASP A 35 -5.45 10.25 -25.38
N ASN A 36 -4.86 10.95 -26.34
CA ASN A 36 -4.02 10.35 -27.37
C ASN A 36 -2.69 9.75 -26.86
N LYS A 37 -2.35 9.93 -25.58
CA LYS A 37 -1.18 9.31 -24.94
C LYS A 37 -1.55 8.01 -24.21
N CYS A 38 -2.83 7.67 -24.09
CA CYS A 38 -3.28 6.43 -23.48
C CYS A 38 -2.93 5.21 -24.36
N ILE A 39 -2.53 4.13 -23.72
CA ILE A 39 -2.13 2.86 -24.31
C ILE A 39 -2.94 1.76 -23.65
N LYS A 40 -3.40 0.78 -24.43
CA LYS A 40 -4.05 -0.42 -23.89
C LYS A 40 -2.97 -1.40 -23.41
N TRP A 41 -3.02 -1.80 -22.15
CA TRP A 41 -2.13 -2.81 -21.56
C TRP A 41 -2.95 -3.93 -20.92
N GLY A 42 -2.98 -5.09 -21.57
CA GLY A 42 -3.86 -6.19 -21.19
C GLY A 42 -5.34 -5.77 -21.23
N GLN A 43 -6.00 -5.83 -20.07
CA GLN A 43 -7.39 -5.38 -19.88
C GLN A 43 -7.51 -3.93 -19.39
N SER A 44 -6.38 -3.26 -19.12
CA SER A 44 -6.34 -1.91 -18.57
C SER A 44 -5.99 -0.87 -19.63
N ILE A 45 -6.40 0.38 -19.39
CA ILE A 45 -5.91 1.54 -20.12
C ILE A 45 -4.91 2.23 -19.21
N VAL A 46 -3.71 2.49 -19.74
CA VAL A 46 -2.62 3.14 -19.01
C VAL A 46 -2.18 4.40 -19.75
N ARG A 47 -1.68 5.39 -19.02
CA ARG A 47 -1.15 6.62 -19.62
C ARG A 47 0.22 6.96 -19.01
N PRO A 48 1.29 7.07 -19.83
CA PRO A 48 2.57 7.58 -19.37
C PRO A 48 2.42 8.95 -18.70
N VAL A 49 3.19 9.19 -17.65
CA VAL A 49 3.09 10.43 -16.88
C VAL A 49 4.47 11.00 -16.54
N LYS A 50 4.56 12.33 -16.47
CA LYS A 50 5.74 13.06 -16.01
C LYS A 50 5.44 13.81 -14.71
N ALA A 51 6.47 14.07 -13.90
CA ALA A 51 6.34 14.72 -12.60
C ALA A 51 5.60 16.08 -12.65
N TYR A 52 5.80 16.87 -13.70
CA TYR A 52 5.09 18.15 -13.87
C TYR A 52 3.58 18.00 -14.15
N GLU A 53 3.08 16.80 -14.49
CA GLU A 53 1.66 16.54 -14.76
C GLU A 53 0.87 16.19 -13.48
N ILE A 54 1.54 15.77 -12.39
CA ILE A 54 0.93 15.35 -11.11
C ILE A 54 1.17 16.36 -9.98
N GLU A 55 0.16 16.59 -9.15
CA GLU A 55 0.23 17.62 -8.09
C GLU A 55 1.12 17.17 -6.95
N TRP A 56 0.85 15.96 -6.45
CA TRP A 56 1.55 15.34 -5.34
C TRP A 56 1.84 13.88 -5.66
N MET A 57 2.85 13.34 -4.99
CA MET A 57 3.12 11.91 -4.92
C MET A 57 3.15 11.52 -3.45
N TYR A 58 2.42 10.48 -3.10
CA TYR A 58 2.45 9.95 -1.75
C TYR A 58 2.27 8.44 -1.76
N GLU A 59 2.79 7.79 -0.73
CA GLU A 59 2.58 6.38 -0.43
C GLU A 59 1.62 6.26 0.75
N ILE A 60 0.65 5.34 0.66
CA ILE A 60 -0.20 4.94 1.78
C ILE A 60 0.31 3.61 2.30
N LYS A 61 0.57 3.53 3.59
CA LYS A 61 0.91 2.29 4.30
C LYS A 61 -0.02 2.11 5.50
N HIS A 62 -0.48 0.89 5.71
CA HIS A 62 -1.26 0.54 6.87
C HIS A 62 -0.42 -0.25 7.87
N PHE A 63 -0.74 -0.10 9.15
CA PHE A 63 -0.18 -0.94 10.20
C PHE A 63 -1.15 -1.11 11.35
N LEU A 64 -1.02 -2.24 12.05
CA LEU A 64 -1.79 -2.53 13.25
C LEU A 64 -0.97 -2.29 14.51
N ILE A 65 -1.62 -1.79 15.55
CA ILE A 65 -1.10 -1.79 16.91
C ILE A 65 -1.82 -2.87 17.71
N PHE A 66 -1.04 -3.78 18.31
CA PHE A 66 -1.51 -4.79 19.25
C PHE A 66 -0.58 -4.81 20.45
N GLN A 67 -1.12 -4.69 21.67
CA GLN A 67 -0.36 -4.62 22.93
C GLN A 67 0.84 -3.63 22.89
N GLY A 68 0.65 -2.48 22.22
CA GLY A 68 1.68 -1.45 22.09
C GLY A 68 2.80 -1.75 21.09
N LYS A 69 2.72 -2.84 20.33
CA LYS A 69 3.65 -3.19 19.25
C LYS A 69 3.03 -2.91 17.87
N LYS A 70 3.86 -2.45 16.93
CA LYS A 70 3.50 -2.15 15.53
C LYS A 70 3.74 -3.35 14.63
N TYR A 71 2.74 -3.67 13.80
CA TYR A 71 2.75 -4.76 12.83
C TYR A 71 2.42 -4.24 11.44
N ASN A 72 3.36 -4.36 10.49
CA ASN A 72 3.17 -3.94 9.10
C ASN A 72 2.75 -5.11 8.18
N GLY A 73 2.94 -6.35 8.61
CA GLY A 73 2.47 -7.54 7.91
C GLY A 73 1.30 -8.13 8.69
N TYR A 74 0.11 -8.06 8.12
CA TYR A 74 -1.09 -8.60 8.75
C TYR A 74 -2.10 -9.04 7.69
N TRP A 75 -2.99 -9.94 8.09
CA TRP A 75 -4.12 -10.41 7.29
C TRP A 75 -5.37 -10.39 8.15
N VAL A 76 -6.44 -9.83 7.61
CA VAL A 76 -7.69 -9.66 8.34
C VAL A 76 -8.68 -10.69 7.81
N PHE A 77 -9.36 -11.38 8.73
CA PHE A 77 -10.39 -12.36 8.41
C PHE A 77 -11.68 -11.93 9.12
N PRO A 78 -12.45 -10.99 8.52
CA PRO A 78 -13.62 -10.39 9.17
C PRO A 78 -14.67 -11.42 9.55
N ASP A 79 -14.91 -12.40 8.67
CA ASP A 79 -15.88 -13.48 8.88
C ASP A 79 -15.52 -14.39 10.06
N GLU A 80 -14.23 -14.49 10.39
CA GLU A 80 -13.72 -15.25 11.53
C GLU A 80 -13.53 -14.39 12.79
N GLY A 81 -13.64 -13.06 12.67
CA GLY A 81 -13.43 -12.14 13.78
C GLY A 81 -11.96 -12.02 14.22
N ILE A 82 -11.00 -12.42 13.37
CA ILE A 82 -9.57 -12.47 13.72
C ILE A 82 -8.69 -11.67 12.78
N VAL A 83 -7.52 -11.30 13.29
CA VAL A 83 -6.37 -10.83 12.51
C VAL A 83 -5.19 -11.76 12.75
N GLU A 84 -4.48 -12.07 11.66
CA GLU A 84 -3.18 -12.71 11.68
C GLU A 84 -2.09 -11.65 11.61
N LEU A 85 -1.20 -11.61 12.60
CA LEU A 85 -0.06 -10.69 12.66
C LEU A 85 1.23 -11.45 12.34
N SER A 86 2.01 -10.94 11.38
CA SER A 86 3.35 -11.46 11.10
C SER A 86 4.30 -11.11 12.25
N ILE A 87 4.93 -12.12 12.82
CA ILE A 87 5.87 -11.97 13.94
C ILE A 87 7.21 -12.62 13.63
N TYR A 88 8.26 -12.14 14.30
CA TYR A 88 9.57 -12.81 14.25
C TYR A 88 9.58 -14.05 15.15
N GLU A 89 10.33 -15.08 14.73
CA GLU A 89 10.50 -16.32 15.51
C GLU A 89 10.93 -16.05 16.96
N LYS A 90 11.83 -15.09 17.18
CA LYS A 90 12.35 -14.72 18.50
C LYS A 90 11.24 -14.25 19.47
N ASP A 91 10.12 -13.75 18.94
CA ASP A 91 9.03 -13.16 19.70
C ASP A 91 7.88 -14.17 19.95
N ARG A 92 7.96 -15.39 19.40
CA ARG A 92 6.87 -16.39 19.46
C ARG A 92 6.41 -16.76 20.88
N ASN A 93 7.31 -16.69 21.85
CA ASN A 93 7.04 -17.01 23.26
C ASN A 93 6.73 -15.75 24.11
N SER A 94 6.58 -14.59 23.49
CA SER A 94 6.37 -13.31 24.20
C SER A 94 4.89 -12.95 24.40
N TYR A 95 3.97 -13.79 23.89
CA TYR A 95 2.53 -13.56 23.92
C TYR A 95 1.86 -14.48 24.95
N ASP A 96 0.72 -14.03 25.47
CA ASP A 96 -0.11 -14.81 26.40
C ASP A 96 -0.55 -16.13 25.74
N SER A 97 -0.63 -17.21 26.53
CA SER A 97 -1.03 -18.53 26.05
C SER A 97 -2.47 -18.61 25.56
N LYS A 98 -3.30 -17.58 25.80
CA LYS A 98 -4.64 -17.48 25.20
C LYS A 98 -4.62 -17.21 23.69
N TYR A 99 -3.50 -16.75 23.13
CA TYR A 99 -3.40 -16.47 21.70
C TYR A 99 -2.72 -17.62 20.96
N ASP A 100 -3.19 -17.88 19.74
CA ASP A 100 -2.60 -18.90 18.89
C ASP A 100 -1.39 -18.34 18.15
N VAL A 101 -0.22 -18.93 18.42
CA VAL A 101 1.02 -18.65 17.70
C VAL A 101 1.36 -19.86 16.85
N ILE A 102 1.33 -19.69 15.54
CA ILE A 102 1.55 -20.77 14.56
C ILE A 102 2.72 -20.43 13.63
N MET A 103 3.36 -21.46 13.09
CA MET A 103 4.32 -21.32 12.01
C MET A 103 3.65 -21.74 10.70
N VAL A 104 3.62 -20.85 9.71
CA VAL A 104 3.06 -21.13 8.39
C VAL A 104 4.15 -21.63 7.43
N ALA A 105 3.73 -22.16 6.28
CA ALA A 105 4.66 -22.61 5.25
C ALA A 105 5.61 -21.46 4.85
N ARG A 106 6.92 -21.74 4.80
CA ARG A 106 8.05 -20.80 4.61
C ARG A 106 8.67 -20.19 5.87
N GLY A 107 8.29 -20.67 7.06
CA GLY A 107 8.98 -20.32 8.32
C GLY A 107 8.59 -18.96 8.89
N GLU A 108 7.54 -18.36 8.34
CA GLU A 108 6.90 -17.18 8.92
C GLU A 108 6.08 -17.60 10.15
N TRP A 109 6.20 -16.81 11.21
CA TRP A 109 5.44 -17.01 12.43
C TRP A 109 4.28 -16.03 12.44
N ILE A 110 3.09 -16.54 12.75
CA ILE A 110 1.84 -15.79 12.78
C ILE A 110 1.27 -15.86 14.19
N LEU A 111 0.81 -14.71 14.67
CA LEU A 111 0.02 -14.58 15.89
C LEU A 111 -1.43 -14.27 15.49
N LYS A 112 -2.38 -15.11 15.91
CA LYS A 112 -3.81 -14.86 15.71
C LYS A 112 -4.40 -14.12 16.90
N VAL A 113 -5.06 -13.00 16.65
CA VAL A 113 -5.71 -12.16 17.67
C VAL A 113 -7.12 -11.77 17.25
N PRO A 114 -8.03 -11.50 18.21
CA PRO A 114 -9.33 -10.91 17.90
C PRO A 114 -9.18 -9.54 17.22
N ILE A 115 -10.06 -9.24 16.25
CA ILE A 115 -10.08 -7.93 15.54
C ILE A 115 -10.29 -6.76 16.51
N ASP A 116 -11.10 -6.95 17.56
CA ASP A 116 -11.41 -5.91 18.55
C ASP A 116 -10.26 -5.62 19.53
N GLU A 117 -9.19 -6.42 19.51
CA GLU A 117 -7.98 -6.20 20.31
C GLU A 117 -6.88 -5.45 19.54
N VAL A 118 -7.09 -5.10 18.26
CA VAL A 118 -6.12 -4.36 17.44
C VAL A 118 -6.64 -2.97 17.06
N THR A 119 -5.72 -2.09 16.69
CA THR A 119 -6.04 -0.73 16.21
C THR A 119 -5.34 -0.46 14.89
N LEU A 120 -6.10 -0.03 13.88
CA LEU A 120 -5.57 0.28 12.54
C LEU A 120 -5.12 1.72 12.43
N TYR A 121 -3.93 1.91 11.86
CA TYR A 121 -3.42 3.22 11.50
C TYR A 121 -3.05 3.25 10.02
N GLU A 122 -3.24 4.42 9.41
CA GLU A 122 -2.79 4.76 8.07
C GLU A 122 -1.67 5.79 8.18
N THR A 123 -0.58 5.55 7.45
CA THR A 123 0.48 6.53 7.23
C THR A 123 0.45 6.99 5.79
N LYS A 124 0.43 8.30 5.60
CA LYS A 124 0.54 8.97 4.30
C LYS A 124 1.89 9.68 4.22
N THR A 125 2.79 9.15 3.39
CA THR A 125 4.16 9.65 3.22
C THR A 125 4.25 10.40 1.89
N TYR A 126 4.41 11.73 1.93
CA TYR A 126 4.55 12.56 0.73
C TYR A 126 6.01 12.56 0.27
N LEU A 127 6.20 12.32 -1.03
CA LEU A 127 7.50 12.19 -1.66
C LEU A 127 7.80 13.37 -2.59
N ASP A 128 9.08 13.69 -2.73
CA ASP A 128 9.54 14.56 -3.82
C ASP A 128 9.36 13.82 -5.15
N LYS A 129 8.30 14.18 -5.88
CA LYS A 129 7.94 13.57 -7.16
C LYS A 129 9.01 13.73 -8.24
N ASP A 130 9.80 14.80 -8.20
CA ASP A 130 10.80 15.07 -9.23
C ASP A 130 12.02 14.17 -8.99
N LYS A 131 12.46 14.03 -7.74
CA LYS A 131 13.51 13.06 -7.38
C LYS A 131 13.06 11.61 -7.57
N TYR A 132 11.84 11.28 -7.16
CA TYR A 132 11.32 9.92 -7.28
C TYR A 132 11.22 9.49 -8.76
N MET A 133 10.60 10.31 -9.61
CA MET A 133 10.34 9.92 -11.00
C MET A 133 11.55 10.05 -11.92
N ASN A 134 12.44 11.02 -11.68
CA ASN A 134 13.56 11.28 -12.59
C ASN A 134 14.89 10.68 -12.11
N GLU A 135 15.05 10.46 -10.81
CA GLU A 135 16.31 9.99 -10.20
C GLU A 135 16.15 8.63 -9.50
N GLY A 136 14.92 8.14 -9.30
CA GLY A 136 14.65 6.92 -8.54
C GLY A 136 14.97 7.05 -7.05
N ILE A 137 14.94 8.28 -6.52
CA ILE A 137 15.27 8.58 -5.13
C ILE A 137 13.99 8.84 -4.33
N GLU A 138 13.80 8.06 -3.27
CA GLU A 138 12.72 8.25 -2.29
C GLU A 138 13.09 9.33 -1.26
N GLU A 139 12.87 10.60 -1.60
CA GLU A 139 12.98 11.69 -0.63
C GLU A 139 11.62 12.00 0.00
N VAL A 140 11.53 11.80 1.32
CA VAL A 140 10.34 12.10 2.10
C VAL A 140 10.27 13.59 2.42
N LEU A 141 9.17 14.23 2.01
CA LEU A 141 8.88 15.63 2.33
C LEU A 141 8.14 15.76 3.66
N SER A 142 7.16 14.88 3.89
CA SER A 142 6.38 14.82 5.12
C SER A 142 5.72 13.46 5.29
N GLU A 143 5.38 13.14 6.53
CA GLU A 143 4.63 11.95 6.88
C GLU A 143 3.51 12.32 7.85
N GLU A 144 2.29 11.88 7.54
CA GLU A 144 1.10 12.10 8.35
C GLU A 144 0.57 10.73 8.79
N THR A 145 0.18 10.57 10.06
CA THR A 145 -0.36 9.30 10.58
C THR A 145 -1.74 9.54 11.16
N TYR A 146 -2.67 8.68 10.77
CA TYR A 146 -4.09 8.76 11.11
C TYR A 146 -4.53 7.47 11.77
N LEU A 147 -5.34 7.61 12.82
CA LEU A 147 -6.09 6.51 13.41
C LEU A 147 -7.31 6.24 12.52
N ILE A 148 -7.53 4.97 12.17
CA ILE A 148 -8.74 4.53 11.49
C ILE A 148 -9.67 3.94 12.56
N ASP A 149 -10.58 4.77 13.07
CA ASP A 149 -11.46 4.42 14.20
C ASP A 149 -12.51 3.34 13.84
N GLU A 150 -13.03 3.38 12.60
CA GLU A 150 -14.02 2.42 12.09
C GLU A 150 -13.51 1.79 10.77
N PRO A 151 -12.51 0.90 10.84
CA PRO A 151 -11.94 0.27 9.66
C PRO A 151 -12.98 -0.62 8.96
N ASN A 152 -13.20 -0.37 7.67
CA ASN A 152 -13.98 -1.26 6.82
C ASN A 152 -13.12 -2.46 6.39
N TRP A 153 -13.07 -3.48 7.26
CA TRP A 153 -12.25 -4.67 7.05
C TRP A 153 -12.71 -5.57 5.89
N ALA A 154 -13.86 -5.28 5.27
CA ALA A 154 -14.47 -6.11 4.24
C ALA A 154 -14.06 -5.73 2.80
N GLU A 155 -13.28 -4.66 2.61
CA GLU A 155 -12.93 -4.13 1.29
C GLU A 155 -11.43 -4.15 1.03
N GLU A 156 -10.89 -5.33 0.68
CA GLU A 156 -9.68 -5.46 -0.17
C GLU A 156 -9.88 -6.53 -1.25
#